data_AF-A0A257MTI8-F1
#
_entry.id   AF-A0A257MTI8-F1
#
_cell.length_a   1.000
_cell.length_b   1.000
_cell.length_c   1.000
_cell.angle_alpha   90.00
_cell.angle_beta   90.00
_cell.angle_gamma   90.00
#
_symmetry.space_group_name_H-M   'P 1'
#
loop_
_entity.id
_entity.type
_entity.pdbx_description
1 polymer ?
#
loop_
_entity_poly.entity_id
_entity_poly.type
_entity_poly.pdbx_seq_one_letter_code
_entity_poly.pdbx_strand_id
1 'polypeptide(L)'
;MWIFDSYYKGAVHLWARERGLVRTAVLKPPSFYLHLPDPATHRGMIEALESLYRLEEASFCTIYGRQEGYLIYADRSVAEKIEIQTRYAAELYNVDVRRDQQYLAERDIFPCGGEDESRFSPDFESPLRAMRLHFSGDPLRRRAISRVELAWGEAEDEKGTEDGGEERRLRRLEGDERRILSDLMELVRLHDPDVLLVDRGDLWMPLLAAKASRLGLEEHISRSGGFLHGIQLCLPGGWPEGHTSRGPAIRPASQPCGALHSRHPHLLL
;
A
#
# COMPACT_ATOMS: atom_id res chain seq x y z
N MET A 1 -7.76 -12.29 -8.06
CA MET A 1 -7.51 -11.11 -8.94
C MET A 1 -6.15 -10.55 -8.61
N TRP A 2 -5.21 -10.48 -9.56
CA TRP A 2 -3.85 -10.02 -9.27
C TRP A 2 -3.78 -8.49 -9.20
N ILE A 3 -3.73 -7.93 -8.00
CA ILE A 3 -3.75 -6.48 -7.77
C ILE A 3 -2.31 -5.96 -7.65
N PHE A 4 -1.95 -5.02 -8.52
CA PHE A 4 -0.70 -4.28 -8.49
C PHE A 4 -0.74 -3.09 -7.52
N ASP A 5 -1.85 -2.37 -7.50
CA ASP A 5 -1.99 -1.17 -6.68
C ASP A 5 -3.45 -0.93 -6.28
N SER A 6 -3.65 -0.21 -5.18
CA SER A 6 -4.95 0.22 -4.72
C SER A 6 -4.90 1.63 -4.14
N TYR A 7 -5.96 2.40 -4.40
CA TYR A 7 -6.13 3.71 -3.78
C TYR A 7 -7.60 4.08 -3.60
N TYR A 8 -7.87 5.11 -2.79
CA TYR A 8 -9.21 5.63 -2.56
C TYR A 8 -9.35 7.07 -3.07
N LYS A 9 -10.36 7.30 -3.91
CA LYS A 9 -10.77 8.64 -4.38
C LYS A 9 -12.29 8.67 -4.60
N GLY A 10 -13.05 8.78 -3.50
CA GLY A 10 -14.52 8.67 -3.50
C GLY A 10 -15.07 7.26 -3.81
N ALA A 11 -14.21 6.38 -4.31
CA ALA A 11 -14.40 4.95 -4.49
C ALA A 11 -13.04 4.27 -4.32
N VAL A 12 -13.01 2.95 -4.14
CA VAL A 12 -11.77 2.17 -4.18
C VAL A 12 -11.45 1.88 -5.63
N HIS A 13 -10.21 2.15 -5.99
CA HIS A 13 -9.64 1.89 -7.29
C HIS A 13 -8.61 0.78 -7.12
N LEU A 14 -8.75 -0.29 -7.89
CA LEU A 14 -7.84 -1.44 -7.89
C LEU A 14 -7.20 -1.51 -9.27
N TRP A 15 -5.88 -1.52 -9.33
CA TRP A 15 -5.12 -1.73 -10.55
C TRP A 15 -4.80 -3.21 -10.65
N ALA A 16 -5.50 -3.94 -11.52
CA ALA A 16 -5.37 -5.38 -11.64
C ALA A 16 -4.77 -5.78 -13.00
N ARG A 17 -3.95 -6.82 -13.01
CA ARG A 17 -3.26 -7.30 -14.22
C ARG A 17 -4.21 -7.62 -15.36
N GLU A 18 -5.26 -8.39 -15.08
CA GLU A 18 -6.16 -8.90 -16.13
C GLU A 18 -7.19 -7.86 -16.60
N ARG A 19 -7.46 -6.83 -15.79
CA ARG A 19 -8.61 -5.92 -15.99
C ARG A 19 -8.22 -4.45 -16.06
N GLY A 20 -6.93 -4.13 -15.90
CA GLY A 20 -6.47 -2.76 -15.74
C GLY A 20 -7.09 -2.09 -14.51
N LEU A 21 -7.43 -0.81 -14.64
CA LEU A 21 -8.05 -0.05 -13.55
C LEU A 21 -9.52 -0.47 -13.35
N VAL A 22 -9.80 -1.12 -12.23
CA VAL A 22 -11.14 -1.49 -11.77
C VAL A 22 -11.58 -0.50 -10.70
N ARG A 23 -12.68 0.22 -10.94
CA ARG A 23 -13.31 1.08 -9.93
C ARG A 23 -14.39 0.30 -9.20
N THR A 24 -14.28 0.23 -7.88
CA THR A 24 -15.29 -0.40 -7.03
C THR A 24 -15.83 0.57 -5.99
N ALA A 25 -17.15 0.64 -5.86
CA ALA A 25 -17.79 1.48 -4.86
C ALA A 25 -17.46 1.00 -3.45
N VAL A 26 -17.12 1.94 -2.56
CA VAL A 26 -17.03 1.67 -1.13
C VAL A 26 -18.41 1.87 -0.53
N LEU A 27 -18.95 0.82 0.08
CA LEU A 27 -20.34 0.79 0.54
C LEU A 27 -20.54 1.39 1.93
N LYS A 28 -19.48 1.55 2.73
CA LYS A 28 -19.57 1.99 4.12
C LYS A 28 -18.91 3.36 4.32
N PRO A 29 -19.33 4.20 5.28
CA PRO A 29 -18.58 5.38 5.70
C PRO A 29 -17.23 4.99 6.37
N PRO A 30 -16.30 5.94 6.58
CA PRO A 30 -15.19 5.73 7.52
C PRO A 30 -15.74 5.41 8.91
N SER A 31 -15.04 4.52 9.63
CA SER A 31 -15.44 4.12 10.96
C SER A 31 -14.25 3.59 11.76
N PHE A 32 -14.27 3.80 13.07
CA PHE A 32 -13.25 3.33 13.99
C PHE A 32 -13.89 2.84 15.29
N TYR A 33 -13.18 2.01 16.05
CA TYR A 33 -13.64 1.55 17.36
C TYR A 33 -13.10 2.46 18.46
N LEU A 34 -13.91 2.66 19.50
CA LEU A 34 -13.59 3.35 20.73
C LEU A 34 -13.81 2.41 21.91
N HIS A 35 -12.80 2.24 22.74
CA HIS A 35 -12.93 1.69 24.09
C HIS A 35 -12.60 2.78 25.11
N LEU A 36 -13.42 2.88 26.16
CA LEU A 36 -13.22 3.78 27.28
C LEU A 36 -13.10 2.93 28.56
N PRO A 37 -12.01 3.05 29.32
CA PRO A 37 -11.85 2.32 30.59
C PRO A 37 -12.96 2.65 31.61
N ASP A 38 -13.43 3.91 31.62
CA ASP A 38 -14.57 4.34 32.42
C ASP A 38 -15.53 5.18 31.54
N PRO A 39 -16.56 4.58 30.93
CA PRO A 39 -17.52 5.31 30.12
C PRO A 39 -18.34 6.33 30.93
N ALA A 40 -18.50 6.12 32.25
CA ALA A 40 -19.36 6.96 33.07
C ALA A 40 -18.79 8.38 33.24
N THR A 41 -17.46 8.53 33.25
CA THR A 41 -16.78 9.84 33.31
C THR A 41 -16.90 10.63 32.02
N HIS A 42 -17.36 10.01 30.93
CA HIS A 42 -17.42 10.59 29.60
C HIS A 42 -18.83 10.61 29.00
N ARG A 43 -19.90 10.45 29.81
CA ARG A 43 -21.29 10.41 29.35
C ARG A 43 -21.68 11.57 28.42
N GLY A 44 -21.37 12.80 28.80
CA GLY A 44 -21.71 13.97 27.96
C GLY A 44 -21.00 13.96 26.60
N MET A 45 -19.81 13.35 26.50
CA MET A 45 -19.13 13.16 25.22
C MET A 45 -19.83 12.07 24.38
N ILE A 46 -20.19 10.96 25.02
CA ILE A 46 -20.88 9.84 24.35
C ILE A 46 -22.25 10.31 23.81
N GLU A 47 -23.06 11.01 24.62
CA GLU A 47 -24.34 11.59 24.20
C GLU A 47 -24.18 12.57 23.02
N ALA A 48 -23.12 13.40 23.06
CA ALA A 48 -22.82 14.29 21.95
C ALA A 48 -22.43 13.51 20.68
N LEU A 49 -21.63 12.45 20.79
CA LEU A 49 -21.26 11.59 19.66
C LEU A 49 -22.49 10.89 19.07
N GLU A 50 -23.40 10.37 19.89
CA GLU A 50 -24.68 9.77 19.46
C GLU A 50 -25.56 10.76 18.70
N SER A 51 -25.56 12.02 19.12
CA SER A 51 -26.36 13.07 18.46
C SER A 51 -25.81 13.50 17.10
N LEU A 52 -24.48 13.46 16.92
CA LEU A 52 -23.78 14.01 15.75
C LEU A 52 -23.40 12.94 14.72
N TYR A 53 -23.16 11.71 15.18
CA TYR A 53 -22.65 10.61 14.36
C TYR A 53 -23.45 9.34 14.61
N ARG A 54 -23.38 8.40 13.66
CA ARG A 54 -23.84 7.05 13.92
C ARG A 54 -22.87 6.40 14.89
N LEU A 55 -23.36 6.06 16.08
CA LEU A 55 -22.67 5.33 17.13
C LEU A 55 -23.38 3.99 17.35
N GLU A 56 -22.62 2.90 17.44
CA GLU A 56 -23.15 1.58 17.78
C GLU A 56 -22.35 1.00 18.93
N GLU A 57 -23.01 0.52 19.99
CA GLU A 57 -22.35 -0.36 20.95
C GLU A 57 -21.81 -1.59 20.23
N ALA A 58 -20.56 -1.94 20.50
CA ALA A 58 -19.87 -2.99 19.81
C ALA A 58 -18.88 -3.70 20.74
N SER A 59 -18.87 -5.02 20.62
CA SER A 59 -17.81 -5.86 21.13
C SER A 59 -16.81 -6.13 19.99
N PHE A 60 -15.52 -6.07 20.26
CA PHE A 60 -14.46 -6.27 19.26
C PHE A 60 -13.23 -6.98 19.85
N CYS A 61 -12.57 -7.84 19.08
CA CYS A 61 -11.29 -8.45 19.48
C CYS A 61 -10.14 -7.51 19.07
N THR A 62 -9.21 -7.26 19.98
CA THR A 62 -7.90 -6.64 19.75
C THR A 62 -6.81 -7.72 19.84
N ILE A 63 -5.57 -7.36 19.57
CA ILE A 63 -4.41 -8.25 19.83
C ILE A 63 -4.26 -8.62 21.31
N TYR A 64 -4.85 -7.85 22.23
CA TYR A 64 -4.82 -8.07 23.67
C TYR A 64 -6.07 -8.77 24.22
N GLY A 65 -7.01 -9.13 23.34
CA GLY A 65 -8.26 -9.77 23.71
C GLY A 65 -9.49 -8.93 23.40
N ARG A 66 -10.64 -9.40 23.87
CA ARG A 66 -11.96 -8.84 23.61
C ARG A 66 -12.18 -7.58 24.44
N GLN A 67 -12.75 -6.55 23.80
CA GLN A 67 -13.11 -5.28 24.40
C GLN A 67 -14.57 -4.96 24.12
N GLU A 68 -15.21 -4.25 25.06
CA GLU A 68 -16.51 -3.63 24.89
C GLU A 68 -16.34 -2.13 24.66
N GLY A 69 -17.15 -1.55 23.79
CA GLY A 69 -17.07 -0.13 23.49
C GLY A 69 -18.02 0.26 22.38
N TYR A 70 -17.56 1.11 21.46
CA TYR A 70 -18.39 1.71 20.43
C TYR A 70 -17.73 1.61 19.05
N LEU A 71 -18.54 1.41 18.01
CA LEU A 71 -18.17 1.67 16.62
C LEU A 71 -18.73 3.04 16.23
N ILE A 72 -17.83 3.96 15.89
CA ILE A 72 -18.17 5.32 15.47
C ILE A 72 -18.01 5.43 13.96
N TYR A 73 -19.03 5.88 13.24
CA TYR A 73 -18.94 6.16 11.81
C TYR A 73 -18.56 7.63 11.58
N ALA A 74 -17.27 7.91 11.71
CA ALA A 74 -16.71 9.23 11.49
C ALA A 74 -15.28 9.13 10.92
N ASP A 75 -14.75 10.27 10.49
CA ASP A 75 -13.37 10.36 10.05
C ASP A 75 -12.38 10.56 11.21
N ARG A 76 -11.10 10.55 10.87
CA ARG A 76 -9.99 10.72 11.82
C ARG A 76 -10.05 12.03 12.61
N SER A 77 -10.65 13.10 12.07
CA SER A 77 -10.72 14.38 12.79
C SER A 77 -11.58 14.29 14.06
N VAL A 78 -12.55 13.36 14.08
CA VAL A 78 -13.39 13.09 15.25
C VAL A 78 -12.63 12.26 16.27
N ALA A 79 -11.87 11.26 15.82
CA ALA A 79 -10.98 10.47 16.67
C ALA A 79 -9.99 11.37 17.45
N GLU A 80 -9.34 12.32 16.77
CA GLU A 80 -8.41 13.28 17.39
C GLU A 80 -9.09 14.15 18.46
N LYS A 81 -10.34 14.57 18.24
CA LYS A 81 -11.11 15.33 19.26
C LYS A 81 -11.44 14.47 20.49
N ILE A 82 -11.78 13.19 20.28
CA ILE A 82 -12.06 12.26 21.38
C ILE A 82 -10.81 12.07 22.24
N GLU A 83 -9.63 11.91 21.64
CA GLU A 83 -8.38 11.80 22.40
C GLU A 83 -8.15 13.03 23.28
N ILE A 84 -8.27 14.24 22.71
CA ILE A 84 -8.08 15.49 23.44
C ILE A 84 -9.09 15.61 24.59
N GLN A 85 -10.37 15.37 24.32
CA GLN A 85 -11.45 15.51 25.30
C GLN A 85 -11.35 14.48 26.45
N THR A 86 -10.86 13.27 26.15
CA THR A 86 -10.63 12.21 27.14
C THR A 86 -9.27 12.30 27.82
N ARG A 87 -8.45 13.31 27.49
CA ARG A 87 -7.06 13.44 27.96
C ARG A 87 -6.24 12.18 27.67
N TYR A 88 -6.42 11.62 26.48
CA TYR A 88 -5.78 10.40 25.99
C TYR A 88 -6.11 9.14 26.80
N ALA A 89 -7.21 9.14 27.55
CA ALA A 89 -7.73 7.95 28.22
C ALA A 89 -8.49 7.02 27.25
N ALA A 90 -9.00 7.55 26.13
CA ALA A 90 -9.64 6.74 25.10
C ALA A 90 -8.66 5.81 24.39
N GLU A 91 -9.10 4.59 24.14
CA GLU A 91 -8.41 3.66 23.27
C GLU A 91 -9.14 3.59 21.93
N LEU A 92 -8.47 4.05 20.88
CA LEU A 92 -9.03 4.11 19.54
C LEU A 92 -8.35 3.08 18.63
N TYR A 93 -9.14 2.43 17.79
CA TYR A 93 -8.68 1.35 16.91
C TYR A 93 -9.16 1.56 15.48
N ASN A 94 -8.32 1.19 14.52
CA ASN A 94 -8.55 1.28 13.08
C ASN A 94 -8.75 2.71 12.54
N VAL A 95 -8.34 3.74 13.28
CA VAL A 95 -8.46 5.16 12.87
C VAL A 95 -7.60 5.46 11.62
N ASP A 96 -6.48 4.77 11.50
CA ASP A 96 -5.43 4.97 10.50
C ASP A 96 -5.49 3.97 9.34
N VAL A 97 -6.48 3.07 9.33
CA VAL A 97 -6.62 2.09 8.25
C VAL A 97 -7.04 2.81 6.98
N ARG A 98 -6.21 2.69 5.93
CA ARG A 98 -6.53 3.26 4.63
C ARG A 98 -7.77 2.59 4.05
N ARG A 99 -8.59 3.35 3.32
CA ARG A 99 -9.91 2.90 2.87
C ARG A 99 -9.88 1.76 1.85
N ASP A 100 -8.87 1.77 1.00
CA ASP A 100 -8.56 0.67 0.09
C ASP A 100 -8.08 -0.57 0.84
N GLN A 101 -7.20 -0.42 1.83
CA GLN A 101 -6.75 -1.53 2.67
C GLN A 101 -7.91 -2.15 3.48
N GLN A 102 -8.79 -1.33 4.05
CA GLN A 102 -10.00 -1.80 4.72
C GLN A 102 -10.90 -2.59 3.75
N TYR A 103 -11.09 -2.08 2.54
CA TYR A 103 -11.91 -2.74 1.52
C TYR A 103 -11.36 -4.14 1.16
N LEU A 104 -10.04 -4.24 0.99
CA LEU A 104 -9.35 -5.48 0.68
C LEU A 104 -9.49 -6.48 1.84
N ALA A 105 -9.21 -6.05 3.07
CA ALA A 105 -9.31 -6.87 4.26
C ALA A 105 -10.73 -7.39 4.53
N GLU A 106 -11.76 -6.56 4.35
CA GLU A 106 -13.17 -6.97 4.52
C GLU A 106 -13.65 -8.01 3.51
N ARG A 107 -12.91 -8.22 2.41
CA ARG A 107 -13.24 -9.15 1.33
C ARG A 107 -12.28 -10.32 1.20
N ASP A 108 -11.33 -10.43 2.12
CA ASP A 108 -10.26 -11.42 2.06
C ASP A 108 -9.47 -11.35 0.74
N ILE A 109 -9.27 -10.14 0.24
CA ILE A 109 -8.47 -9.86 -0.95
C ILE A 109 -7.12 -9.33 -0.48
N PHE A 110 -6.03 -9.79 -1.10
CA PHE A 110 -4.68 -9.27 -0.85
C PHE A 110 -3.97 -8.94 -2.17
N PRO A 111 -3.04 -7.98 -2.18
CA PRO A 111 -2.24 -7.65 -3.36
C PRO A 111 -1.35 -8.79 -3.82
N CYS A 112 -0.95 -8.75 -5.10
CA CYS A 112 0.02 -9.70 -5.68
C CYS A 112 -0.34 -11.19 -5.47
N GLY A 113 -1.63 -11.53 -5.48
CA GLY A 113 -2.06 -12.91 -5.33
C GLY A 113 -3.32 -13.27 -6.11
N GLY A 114 -3.42 -14.56 -6.43
CA GLY A 114 -4.60 -15.23 -6.96
C GLY A 114 -5.73 -15.37 -5.93
N GLU A 115 -6.90 -15.83 -6.38
CA GLU A 115 -8.05 -16.07 -5.47
C GLU A 115 -7.82 -17.27 -4.53
N ASP A 116 -7.03 -18.25 -4.97
CA ASP A 116 -6.75 -19.49 -4.23
C ASP A 116 -5.35 -19.51 -3.58
N GLU A 117 -4.61 -18.39 -3.66
CA GLU A 117 -3.27 -18.30 -3.10
C GLU A 117 -3.31 -17.91 -1.62
N SER A 118 -2.29 -18.35 -0.88
CA SER A 118 -2.14 -17.95 0.52
C SER A 118 -1.30 -16.69 0.62
N ARG A 119 -1.85 -15.64 1.25
CA ARG A 119 -1.11 -14.41 1.59
C ARG A 119 0.12 -14.64 2.49
N PHE A 120 0.26 -15.83 3.07
CA PHE A 120 1.39 -16.21 3.93
C PHE A 120 2.36 -17.17 3.23
N SER A 121 2.09 -17.56 2.00
CA SER A 121 3.00 -18.36 1.19
C SER A 121 3.91 -17.43 0.37
N PRO A 122 5.24 -17.61 0.42
CA PRO A 122 6.15 -16.91 -0.48
C PRO A 122 6.18 -17.55 -1.88
N ASP A 123 5.66 -18.78 -2.02
CA ASP A 123 5.71 -19.55 -3.26
C ASP A 123 4.47 -19.24 -4.09
N PHE A 124 4.59 -18.28 -4.99
CA PHE A 124 3.60 -17.96 -6.03
C PHE A 124 4.31 -17.63 -7.34
N GLU A 125 3.76 -18.07 -8.46
CA GLU A 125 4.29 -17.73 -9.78
C GLU A 125 4.03 -16.25 -10.07
N SER A 126 5.06 -15.51 -10.50
CA SER A 126 4.93 -14.08 -10.74
C SER A 126 5.50 -13.71 -12.11
N PRO A 127 4.77 -14.00 -13.21
CA PRO A 127 5.21 -13.70 -14.58
C PRO A 127 5.03 -12.20 -14.88
N LEU A 128 5.73 -11.34 -14.14
CA LEU A 128 5.68 -9.89 -14.29
C LEU A 128 6.68 -9.44 -15.34
N ARG A 129 6.23 -8.58 -16.26
CA ARG A 129 7.13 -7.89 -17.18
C ARG A 129 7.88 -6.82 -16.41
N ALA A 130 9.14 -7.08 -16.10
CA ALA A 130 9.97 -6.16 -15.35
C ALA A 130 10.80 -5.28 -16.29
N MET A 131 10.91 -4.00 -15.97
CA MET A 131 11.92 -3.11 -16.54
C MET A 131 12.79 -2.57 -15.40
N ARG A 132 14.08 -2.85 -15.47
CA ARG A 132 15.09 -2.43 -14.51
C ARG A 132 15.78 -1.17 -15.03
N LEU A 133 15.85 -0.12 -14.22
CA LEU A 133 16.48 1.16 -14.55
C LEU A 133 17.62 1.46 -13.59
N HIS A 134 18.80 1.76 -14.13
CA HIS A 134 19.96 2.23 -13.39
C HIS A 134 20.37 3.63 -13.86
N PHE A 135 20.29 4.59 -12.94
CA PHE A 135 20.64 5.98 -13.20
C PHE A 135 22.07 6.26 -12.75
N SER A 136 22.87 6.86 -13.65
CA SER A 136 24.22 7.30 -13.28
C SER A 136 24.19 8.58 -12.45
N GLY A 137 24.93 8.58 -11.34
CA GLY A 137 25.17 9.75 -10.51
C GLY A 137 24.53 9.70 -9.12
N ASP A 138 24.43 10.88 -8.51
CA ASP A 138 23.86 11.07 -7.16
C ASP A 138 22.58 11.91 -7.24
N PRO A 139 21.41 11.34 -6.95
CA PRO A 139 20.13 12.05 -7.04
C PRO A 139 20.05 13.23 -6.06
N LEU A 140 20.79 13.19 -4.94
CA LEU A 140 20.80 14.27 -3.93
C LEU A 140 21.59 15.50 -4.39
N ARG A 141 22.61 15.30 -5.23
CA ARG A 141 23.42 16.39 -5.78
C ARG A 141 22.75 17.12 -6.96
N ARG A 142 21.50 16.74 -7.30
CA ARG A 142 20.63 17.37 -8.32
C ARG A 142 21.33 17.70 -9.65
N ARG A 143 22.31 16.90 -10.05
CA ARG A 143 22.99 17.08 -11.34
C ARG A 143 22.07 16.65 -12.49
N ALA A 144 22.44 17.00 -13.72
CA ALA A 144 21.74 16.49 -14.90
C ALA A 144 21.81 14.96 -14.93
N ILE A 145 20.73 14.30 -15.34
CA ILE A 145 20.74 12.87 -15.62
C ILE A 145 21.56 12.68 -16.88
N SER A 146 22.76 12.09 -16.74
CA SER A 146 23.71 11.95 -17.85
C SER A 146 23.65 10.60 -18.53
N ARG A 147 23.13 9.58 -17.84
CA ARG A 147 22.99 8.22 -18.38
C ARG A 147 21.91 7.44 -17.63
N VAL A 148 21.16 6.65 -18.39
CA VAL A 148 20.24 5.64 -17.88
C VAL A 148 20.54 4.31 -18.59
N GLU A 149 20.79 3.27 -17.81
CA GLU A 149 20.90 1.90 -18.32
C GLU A 149 19.58 1.19 -18.00
N LEU A 150 19.00 0.52 -18.99
CA LEU A 150 17.73 -0.18 -18.83
C LEU A 150 17.81 -1.60 -19.39
N ALA A 151 17.13 -2.51 -18.71
CA ALA A 151 16.95 -3.90 -19.14
C ALA A 151 15.49 -4.30 -18.93
N TRP A 152 14.92 -5.05 -19.85
CA TRP A 152 13.53 -5.52 -19.75
C TRP A 152 13.44 -7.02 -20.09
N GLY A 153 12.47 -7.70 -19.48
CA GLY A 153 12.28 -9.16 -19.57
C GLY A 153 11.36 -9.66 -18.45
N GLU A 154 11.28 -10.97 -18.24
CA GLU A 154 10.54 -11.56 -17.12
C GLU A 154 11.30 -11.33 -15.78
N ALA A 155 10.56 -11.27 -14.68
CA ALA A 155 11.14 -10.93 -13.38
C ALA A 155 12.07 -12.03 -12.82
N GLU A 156 11.82 -13.30 -13.14
CA GLU A 156 12.47 -14.49 -12.58
C GLU A 156 13.88 -14.82 -13.17
N ASP A 157 14.37 -14.02 -14.13
CA ASP A 157 15.70 -14.17 -14.74
C ASP A 157 16.86 -13.66 -13.85
N GLU A 158 16.85 -14.01 -12.56
CA GLU A 158 17.99 -13.79 -11.65
C GLU A 158 18.99 -14.95 -11.66
N LYS A 159 18.59 -16.14 -12.13
CA LYS A 159 19.52 -17.23 -12.42
C LYS A 159 20.03 -17.06 -13.85
N GLY A 160 21.16 -16.36 -13.97
CA GLY A 160 21.96 -16.35 -15.19
C GLY A 160 22.17 -17.77 -15.67
N THR A 161 21.48 -18.13 -16.75
CA THR A 161 21.75 -19.36 -17.49
C THR A 161 23.05 -19.09 -18.24
N GLU A 162 24.14 -19.72 -17.81
CA GLU A 162 25.42 -19.71 -18.53
C GLU A 162 25.34 -20.44 -19.89
N ASP A 163 24.19 -21.00 -20.25
CA ASP A 163 23.91 -21.55 -21.57
C ASP A 163 22.66 -20.89 -22.16
N GLY A 164 22.80 -20.43 -23.40
CA GLY A 164 21.97 -19.40 -24.03
C GLY A 164 20.45 -19.56 -23.87
N GLY A 165 19.84 -18.55 -23.26
CA GLY A 165 18.40 -18.30 -23.18
C GLY A 165 18.16 -16.79 -23.15
N GLU A 166 17.22 -16.34 -23.98
CA GLU A 166 16.85 -14.96 -24.36
C GLU A 166 17.67 -13.77 -23.80
N GLU A 167 18.32 -13.04 -24.72
CA GLU A 167 19.04 -11.79 -24.46
C GLU A 167 18.19 -10.85 -23.58
N ARG A 168 18.57 -10.71 -22.31
CA ARG A 168 18.17 -9.56 -21.48
C ARG A 168 18.57 -8.30 -22.23
N ARG A 169 17.60 -7.70 -22.94
CA ARG A 169 17.87 -6.62 -23.90
C ARG A 169 18.32 -5.39 -23.13
N LEU A 170 19.63 -5.17 -23.11
CA LEU A 170 20.25 -4.05 -22.43
C LEU A 170 20.26 -2.85 -23.39
N ARG A 171 19.70 -1.72 -22.95
CA ARG A 171 19.79 -0.46 -23.68
C ARG A 171 20.38 0.61 -22.78
N ARG A 172 21.26 1.42 -23.36
CA ARG A 172 21.91 2.54 -22.68
C ARG A 172 21.50 3.83 -23.36
N LEU A 173 21.00 4.77 -22.56
CA LEU A 173 20.61 6.12 -22.97
C LEU A 173 21.68 7.09 -22.50
N GLU A 174 22.23 7.87 -23.43
CA GLU A 174 23.24 8.90 -23.18
C GLU A 174 23.00 10.13 -24.06
N GLY A 175 23.56 11.26 -23.64
CA GLY A 175 23.49 12.52 -24.37
C GLY A 175 22.86 13.62 -23.54
N ASP A 176 22.13 14.50 -24.22
CA ASP A 176 21.36 15.57 -23.58
C ASP A 176 20.25 15.01 -22.68
N GLU A 177 20.02 15.66 -21.53
CA GLU A 177 19.03 15.24 -20.53
C GLU A 177 17.63 15.16 -21.15
N ARG A 178 17.24 16.11 -22.00
CA ARG A 178 15.91 16.06 -22.65
C ARG A 178 15.77 14.83 -23.53
N ARG A 179 16.80 14.49 -24.31
CA ARG A 179 16.81 13.29 -25.15
C ARG A 179 16.74 12.02 -24.33
N ILE A 180 17.55 11.91 -23.27
CA ILE A 180 17.54 10.74 -22.37
C ILE A 180 16.15 10.53 -21.78
N LEU A 181 15.52 11.60 -21.28
CA LEU A 181 14.20 11.50 -20.68
C LEU A 181 13.11 11.18 -21.70
N SER A 182 13.15 11.79 -22.89
CA SER A 182 12.19 11.50 -23.96
C SER A 182 12.28 10.03 -24.39
N ASP A 183 13.49 9.56 -24.68
CA ASP A 183 13.74 8.17 -25.09
C ASP A 183 13.30 7.18 -23.99
N LEU A 184 13.54 7.52 -22.72
CA LEU A 184 13.09 6.71 -21.58
C LEU A 184 11.56 6.60 -21.52
N MET A 185 10.85 7.73 -21.62
CA MET A 185 9.37 7.73 -21.57
C MET A 185 8.78 6.94 -22.74
N GLU A 186 9.35 7.06 -23.93
CA GLU A 186 8.94 6.26 -25.09
C GLU A 186 9.17 4.77 -24.89
N LEU A 187 10.31 4.38 -24.28
CA LEU A 187 10.63 2.99 -23.98
C LEU A 187 9.67 2.39 -22.95
N VAL A 188 9.36 3.13 -21.88
CA VAL A 188 8.38 2.69 -20.89
C VAL A 188 7.01 2.51 -21.54
N ARG A 189 6.58 3.46 -22.38
CA ARG A 189 5.32 3.37 -23.13
C ARG A 189 5.28 2.17 -24.08
N LEU A 190 6.39 1.91 -24.79
CA LEU A 190 6.48 0.84 -25.78
C LEU A 190 6.44 -0.54 -25.13
N HIS A 191 7.15 -0.72 -24.02
CA HIS A 191 7.26 -2.02 -23.36
C HIS A 191 6.16 -2.28 -22.33
N ASP A 192 5.47 -1.24 -21.85
CA ASP A 192 4.38 -1.32 -20.87
C ASP A 192 4.72 -2.26 -19.69
N PRO A 193 5.82 -2.01 -18.95
CA PRO A 193 6.23 -2.92 -17.88
C PRO A 193 5.20 -2.96 -16.76
N ASP A 194 5.03 -4.13 -16.15
CA ASP A 194 4.19 -4.34 -14.97
C ASP A 194 4.89 -3.84 -13.70
N VAL A 195 6.22 -3.93 -13.67
CA VAL A 195 7.04 -3.43 -12.57
C VAL A 195 8.24 -2.67 -13.10
N LEU A 196 8.46 -1.47 -12.55
CA LEU A 196 9.69 -0.70 -12.71
C LEU A 196 10.58 -0.90 -11.50
N LEU A 197 11.73 -1.51 -11.71
CA LEU A 197 12.73 -1.75 -10.67
C LEU A 197 13.83 -0.69 -10.81
N VAL A 198 13.94 0.19 -9.82
CA VAL A 198 14.86 1.34 -9.90
C VAL A 198 15.72 1.40 -8.66
N ASP A 199 17.04 1.40 -8.84
CA ASP A 199 17.99 1.57 -7.74
C ASP A 199 17.81 2.96 -7.12
N ARG A 200 17.52 3.03 -5.81
CA ARG A 200 17.19 4.29 -5.12
C ARG A 200 16.00 5.02 -5.79
N GLY A 201 14.99 4.27 -6.22
CA GLY A 201 13.81 4.79 -6.92
C GLY A 201 13.04 5.86 -6.15
N ASP A 202 13.05 5.79 -4.82
CA ASP A 202 12.51 6.82 -3.92
C ASP A 202 13.12 8.21 -4.15
N LEU A 203 14.39 8.27 -4.55
CA LEU A 203 15.09 9.51 -4.87
C LEU A 203 15.01 9.84 -6.36
N TRP A 204 15.17 8.84 -7.23
CA TRP A 204 15.24 9.07 -8.67
C TRP A 204 13.89 9.34 -9.31
N MET A 205 12.83 8.66 -8.90
CA MET A 205 11.52 8.76 -9.56
C MET A 205 10.88 10.15 -9.38
N PRO A 206 10.87 10.76 -8.16
CA PRO A 206 10.41 12.15 -8.02
C PRO A 206 11.28 13.15 -8.80
N LEU A 207 12.59 12.94 -8.83
CA LEU A 207 13.52 13.79 -9.59
C LEU A 207 13.25 13.71 -11.09
N LEU A 208 13.03 12.49 -11.60
CA LEU A 208 12.68 12.21 -12.98
C LEU A 208 11.36 12.89 -13.37
N ALA A 209 10.30 12.72 -12.56
CA ALA A 209 9.01 13.36 -12.77
C ALA A 209 9.13 14.90 -12.80
N ALA A 210 9.87 15.49 -11.85
CA ALA A 210 10.09 16.93 -11.81
C ALA A 210 10.87 17.45 -13.03
N LYS A 211 11.89 16.72 -13.49
CA LYS A 211 12.68 17.10 -14.67
C LYS A 211 11.87 16.96 -15.97
N ALA A 212 11.13 15.87 -16.13
CA ALA A 212 10.25 15.65 -17.27
C ALA A 212 9.18 16.76 -17.37
N SER A 213 8.54 17.09 -16.25
CA SER A 213 7.58 18.20 -16.16
C SER A 213 8.22 19.54 -16.55
N ARG A 214 9.41 19.86 -16.01
CA ARG A 214 10.14 21.10 -16.35
C ARG A 214 10.49 21.19 -17.84
N LEU A 215 10.73 20.06 -18.49
CA LEU A 215 11.04 19.97 -19.92
C LEU A 215 9.77 19.86 -20.80
N GLY A 216 8.58 19.82 -20.20
CA GLY A 216 7.33 19.63 -20.95
C GLY A 216 7.25 18.29 -21.67
N LEU A 217 7.84 17.24 -21.10
CA LEU A 217 7.74 15.88 -21.61
C LEU A 217 6.50 15.20 -21.02
N GLU A 218 5.83 14.40 -21.84
CA GLU A 218 4.73 13.56 -21.38
C GLU A 218 5.27 12.43 -20.48
N GLU A 219 4.56 12.16 -19.40
CA GLU A 219 4.97 11.22 -18.35
C GLU A 219 4.30 9.86 -18.62
N HIS A 220 5.12 8.82 -18.85
CA HIS A 220 4.66 7.48 -19.22
C HIS A 220 5.04 6.38 -18.20
N ILE A 221 5.62 6.74 -17.06
CA ILE A 221 5.91 5.86 -15.92
C ILE A 221 4.59 5.37 -15.31
N SER A 222 3.60 6.26 -15.19
CA SER A 222 2.26 5.90 -14.75
C SER A 222 1.35 5.60 -15.95
N ARG A 223 0.71 4.43 -15.97
CA ARG A 223 -0.26 4.06 -17.02
C ARG A 223 -1.49 4.97 -17.08
N SER A 224 -1.76 5.75 -16.03
CA SER A 224 -2.86 6.72 -15.96
C SER A 224 -2.39 8.18 -15.99
N GLY A 225 -1.11 8.45 -16.29
CA GLY A 225 -0.56 9.81 -16.43
C GLY A 225 -0.53 10.61 -15.12
N GLY A 226 -0.53 9.92 -13.98
CA GLY A 226 -0.50 10.53 -12.65
C GLY A 226 0.61 9.93 -11.80
N PHE A 227 1.70 10.67 -11.62
CA PHE A 227 2.71 10.41 -10.59
C PHE A 227 2.12 10.84 -9.23
N LEU A 228 1.31 9.98 -8.62
CA LEU A 228 0.93 10.18 -7.23
C LEU A 228 2.17 9.91 -6.36
N HIS A 229 2.47 10.83 -5.46
CA HIS A 229 3.61 10.75 -4.56
C HIS A 229 3.59 9.40 -3.82
N GLY A 230 4.58 8.55 -4.10
CA GLY A 230 4.82 7.30 -3.37
C GLY A 230 4.19 6.06 -4.01
N ILE A 231 4.74 5.59 -5.13
CA ILE A 231 4.64 4.16 -5.50
C ILE A 231 5.68 3.44 -4.64
N GLN A 232 5.26 3.03 -3.45
CA GLN A 232 5.99 2.08 -2.64
C GLN A 232 5.30 0.74 -2.83
N LEU A 233 5.84 -0.11 -3.70
CA LEU A 233 5.74 -1.53 -3.49
C LEU A 233 6.42 -1.77 -2.14
N CYS A 234 5.62 -1.85 -1.08
CA CYS A 234 6.09 -2.31 0.20
C CYS A 234 6.60 -3.75 0.00
N LEU A 235 7.91 -3.88 -0.22
CA LEU A 235 8.62 -5.06 0.25
C LEU A 235 8.23 -5.27 1.72
N PRO A 236 8.14 -6.52 2.20
CA PRO A 236 7.69 -6.84 3.56
C PRO A 236 8.69 -6.25 4.56
N GLY A 237 8.44 -5.02 4.98
CA GLY A 237 9.39 -4.23 5.74
C GLY A 237 8.65 -3.10 6.44
N GLY A 238 8.38 -3.33 7.73
CA GLY A 238 8.12 -2.30 8.71
C GLY A 238 6.86 -1.48 8.48
N TRP A 239 5.81 -1.82 9.23
CA TRP A 239 4.77 -0.86 9.59
C TRP A 239 5.45 0.44 10.06
N PRO A 240 5.13 1.61 9.48
CA PRO A 240 5.58 2.86 10.06
C PRO A 240 4.91 3.00 11.43
N GLU A 241 5.71 3.00 12.50
CA GLU A 241 5.28 3.33 13.85
C GLU A 241 4.84 4.81 13.88
N GLY A 242 3.62 5.06 13.42
CA GLY A 242 2.87 6.23 13.84
C GLY A 242 2.53 6.05 15.32
N HIS A 243 2.86 7.03 16.14
CA HIS A 243 2.64 7.04 17.59
C HIS A 243 1.14 6.99 18.03
N THR A 244 0.22 6.59 17.15
CA THR A 244 -1.22 6.82 17.32
C THR A 244 -2.12 5.64 16.97
N SER A 245 -1.60 4.47 16.64
CA SER A 245 -2.45 3.29 16.42
C SER A 245 -2.08 2.13 17.32
N ARG A 246 -3.02 1.76 18.19
CA ARG A 246 -3.02 0.43 18.79
C ARG A 246 -3.36 -0.58 17.69
N GLY A 247 -2.82 -1.80 17.82
CA GLY A 247 -2.97 -2.86 16.81
C GLY A 247 -4.43 -3.11 16.38
N PRO A 248 -4.66 -3.70 15.21
CA PRO A 248 -5.97 -3.75 14.57
C PRO A 248 -7.03 -4.41 15.46
N ALA A 249 -8.26 -3.89 15.37
CA ALA A 249 -9.44 -4.44 16.04
C ALA A 249 -10.46 -4.98 15.03
N ILE A 250 -11.10 -6.11 15.34
CA ILE A 250 -12.05 -6.77 14.44
C ILE A 250 -13.30 -7.13 15.24
N ARG A 251 -14.50 -6.90 14.69
CA ARG A 251 -15.74 -7.42 15.26
C ARG A 251 -15.68 -8.95 15.27
N PRO A 252 -16.01 -9.62 16.39
CA PRO A 252 -16.07 -11.08 16.40
C PRO A 252 -17.13 -11.51 15.38
N ALA A 253 -16.74 -12.36 14.43
CA ALA A 253 -17.70 -13.22 13.75
C ALA A 253 -18.33 -14.14 14.81
N SER A 254 -19.40 -14.86 14.47
CA SER A 254 -20.08 -15.83 15.34
C SER A 254 -19.22 -17.02 15.84
N GLN A 255 -17.89 -16.92 15.76
CA GLN A 255 -16.91 -17.83 16.35
C GLN A 255 -16.14 -17.13 17.49
N PRO A 256 -15.87 -17.84 18.60
CA PRO A 256 -15.15 -17.28 19.75
C PRO A 256 -13.75 -16.81 19.33
N CYS A 257 -13.26 -15.69 19.91
CA CYS A 257 -11.88 -15.22 19.70
C CYS A 257 -10.94 -16.40 20.05
N GLY A 258 -10.40 -17.06 19.03
CA GLY A 258 -9.55 -18.23 19.20
C GLY A 258 -8.27 -17.82 19.90
N ALA A 259 -7.99 -18.43 21.04
CA ALA A 259 -6.70 -18.32 21.69
C ALA A 259 -5.61 -18.71 20.68
N LEU A 260 -4.65 -17.82 20.45
CA LEU A 260 -3.33 -18.17 19.91
C LEU A 260 -2.65 -19.12 20.89
N HIS A 261 -3.06 -20.39 20.88
CA HIS A 261 -2.30 -21.47 21.47
C HIS A 261 -1.20 -21.84 20.47
N SER A 262 0.01 -21.41 20.79
CA SER A 262 1.22 -22.07 20.28
C SER A 262 1.13 -23.55 20.59
N ARG A 263 0.88 -24.35 19.54
CA ARG A 263 1.10 -25.79 19.57
C ARG A 263 1.83 -26.18 18.31
N HIS A 264 3.15 -26.15 18.36
CA HIS A 264 3.93 -27.30 17.91
C HIS A 264 5.16 -27.48 18.81
N PRO A 265 5.35 -28.68 19.39
CA PRO A 265 6.46 -29.02 20.25
C PRO A 265 7.71 -29.36 19.43
N HIS A 266 8.86 -29.28 20.11
CA HIS A 266 10.18 -29.76 19.73
C HIS A 266 10.21 -31.10 18.95
N LEU A 267 11.09 -31.13 17.95
CA LEU A 267 11.90 -32.26 17.42
C LEU A 267 13.04 -31.56 16.68
N LEU A 268 14.31 -31.45 17.12
CA LEU A 268 15.28 -32.47 17.54
C LEU A 268 15.39 -33.65 16.56
N LEU A 269 16.05 -33.39 15.44
CA LEU A 269 17.28 -34.06 14.97
C LEU A 269 17.93 -33.22 13.87
#